data_AF-A0A1I2ZMI7-F1
#
_entry.id   AF-A0A1I2ZMI7-F1
#
_cell.length_a   1.000
_cell.length_b   1.000
_cell.length_c   1.000
_cell.angle_alpha   90.00
_cell.angle_beta   90.00
_cell.angle_gamma   90.00
#
_symmetry.space_group_name_H-M   'P 1'
#
loop_
_entity.id
_entity.type
_entity.pdbx_description
1 polymer ?
#
loop_
_entity_poly.entity_id
_entity_poly.type
_entity_poly.pdbx_seq_one_letter_code
_entity_poly.pdbx_strand_id
1 'polypeptide(L)'
;MEGGNAALGSFSNKSKACYLLGLISADVFEDIQLIRTMRNDAAHKLATISFEETDFKNKVYSLTIVKNLVEPANPKDTFVFEIGLINMLLVDKILKIKRIKTPESDMKFFKEDEHFRKIFYEDN
;
A
#
# COMPACT_ATOMS: atom_id res chain seq x y z
N MET A 1 -6.93 7.35 18.60
CA MET A 1 -6.48 5.97 18.31
C MET A 1 -5.36 6.02 17.28
N GLU A 2 -4.24 6.65 17.62
CA GLU A 2 -3.07 6.73 16.74
C GLU A 2 -1.89 6.00 17.36
N GLY A 3 -1.10 5.36 16.51
CA GLY A 3 0.04 4.52 16.90
C GLY A 3 0.06 3.20 16.11
N GLY A 4 1.24 2.59 15.99
CA GLY A 4 1.45 1.35 15.21
C GLY A 4 0.56 0.16 15.63
N ASN A 5 -0.07 0.22 16.81
CA ASN A 5 -0.99 -0.78 17.35
C ASN A 5 -2.47 -0.53 17.04
N ALA A 6 -2.82 0.54 16.31
CA ALA A 6 -4.19 0.75 15.85
C ALA A 6 -4.58 -0.28 14.77
N ALA A 7 -5.89 -0.49 14.56
CA ALA A 7 -6.40 -1.46 13.57
C ALA A 7 -5.81 -1.25 12.16
N LEU A 8 -5.58 0.01 11.76
CA LEU A 8 -4.90 0.40 10.52
C LEU A 8 -3.50 1.00 10.75
N GLY A 9 -2.88 0.71 11.89
CA GLY A 9 -1.59 1.28 12.28
C GLY A 9 -0.42 0.76 11.44
N SER A 10 -0.45 -0.51 11.02
CA SER A 10 0.62 -1.13 10.23
C SER A 10 0.36 -1.05 8.72
N PHE A 11 1.44 -0.99 7.92
CA PHE A 11 1.34 -1.05 6.46
C PHE A 11 0.69 -2.36 5.97
N SER A 12 0.93 -3.47 6.66
CA SER A 12 0.30 -4.76 6.36
C SER A 12 -1.22 -4.69 6.57
N ASN A 13 -1.69 -4.06 7.66
CA ASN A 13 -3.11 -3.90 7.91
C ASN A 13 -3.76 -2.98 6.87
N LYS A 14 -3.10 -1.87 6.50
CA LYS A 14 -3.59 -0.96 5.46
C LYS A 14 -3.73 -1.65 4.10
N SER A 15 -2.69 -2.35 3.64
CA SER A 15 -2.72 -3.08 2.37
C SER A 15 -3.79 -4.17 2.36
N LYS A 16 -3.95 -4.91 3.47
CA LYS A 16 -5.02 -5.91 3.63
C LYS A 16 -6.41 -5.29 3.59
N ALA A 17 -6.62 -4.17 4.28
CA ALA A 17 -7.90 -3.46 4.25
C ALA A 17 -8.24 -2.97 2.83
N CYS A 18 -7.28 -2.39 2.11
CA CYS A 18 -7.48 -1.97 0.72
C CYS A 18 -7.90 -3.14 -0.18
N TYR A 19 -7.27 -4.30 -0.03
CA TYR A 19 -7.62 -5.49 -0.79
C TYR A 19 -9.03 -6.01 -0.45
N LEU A 20 -9.34 -6.17 0.83
CA LEU A 20 -10.65 -6.67 1.29
C LEU A 20 -11.81 -5.73 0.91
N LEU A 21 -11.55 -4.42 0.82
CA LEU A 21 -12.52 -3.42 0.37
C LEU A 21 -12.60 -3.29 -1.16
N GLY A 22 -11.84 -4.10 -1.92
CA GLY A 22 -11.83 -4.07 -3.38
C GLY A 22 -11.18 -2.84 -4.00
N LEU A 23 -10.38 -2.09 -3.23
CA LEU A 23 -9.70 -0.87 -3.71
C LEU A 23 -8.51 -1.21 -4.62
N ILE A 24 -7.88 -2.37 -4.39
CA ILE A 24 -6.77 -2.91 -5.19
C ILE A 24 -7.08 -4.36 -5.58
N SER A 25 -6.52 -4.82 -6.70
CA SER A 25 -6.66 -6.22 -7.15
C SER A 25 -5.82 -7.18 -6.29
N ALA A 26 -6.05 -8.48 -6.47
CA ALA A 26 -5.23 -9.53 -5.85
C ALA A 26 -3.76 -9.40 -6.27
N ASP A 27 -3.49 -9.25 -7.58
CA ASP A 27 -2.12 -9.07 -8.10
C ASP A 27 -1.39 -7.90 -7.43
N VAL A 28 -2.04 -6.73 -7.32
CA VAL A 28 -1.47 -5.56 -6.64
C VAL A 28 -1.21 -5.84 -5.16
N PHE A 29 -2.12 -6.55 -4.49
CA PHE A 29 -1.93 -6.89 -3.09
C PHE A 29 -0.76 -7.88 -2.88
N GLU A 30 -0.67 -8.91 -3.71
CA GLU A 30 0.37 -9.93 -3.65
C GLU A 30 1.76 -9.34 -3.94
N ASP A 31 1.89 -8.53 -4.99
CA ASP A 31 3.14 -7.86 -5.34
C ASP A 31 3.57 -6.89 -4.22
N ILE A 32 2.62 -6.15 -3.62
CA ILE A 32 2.89 -5.33 -2.43
C ILE A 32 3.41 -6.18 -1.25
N GLN A 33 2.85 -7.37 -0.99
CA GLN A 33 3.36 -8.24 0.09
C GLN A 33 4.75 -8.78 -0.21
N LEU A 34 5.04 -9.10 -1.47
CA LEU A 34 6.34 -9.59 -1.88
C LEU A 34 7.40 -8.49 -1.75
N ILE A 35 7.10 -7.27 -2.21
CA ILE A 35 7.95 -6.08 -2.04
C ILE A 35 8.19 -5.79 -0.56
N ARG A 36 7.15 -5.89 0.29
CA ARG A 36 7.29 -5.73 1.74
C ARG A 36 8.28 -6.74 2.33
N THR A 37 8.21 -7.99 1.88
CA THR A 37 9.14 -9.05 2.31
C THR A 37 10.56 -8.74 1.86
N MET A 38 10.75 -8.38 0.58
CA MET A 38 12.07 -7.98 0.04
C MET A 38 12.68 -6.80 0.81
N ARG A 39 11.87 -5.80 1.16
CA ARG A 39 12.30 -4.66 1.98
C ARG A 39 12.70 -5.08 3.40
N ASN A 40 11.99 -6.02 4.00
CA ASN A 40 12.31 -6.52 5.33
C ASN A 40 13.60 -7.35 5.33
N ASP A 41 13.76 -8.24 4.35
CA ASP A 41 14.98 -9.02 4.16
C ASP A 41 16.19 -8.09 3.98
N ALA A 42 16.02 -7.04 3.18
CA ALA A 42 17.00 -5.98 2.99
C ALA A 42 17.36 -5.28 4.31
N ALA A 43 16.38 -4.91 5.13
CA ALA A 43 16.63 -4.22 6.40
C ALA A 43 17.29 -5.11 7.47
N HIS A 44 17.04 -6.43 7.43
CA HIS A 44 17.63 -7.39 8.38
C HIS A 44 19.04 -7.85 7.98
N LYS A 45 19.40 -7.75 6.70
CA LYS A 45 20.76 -8.01 6.23
C LYS A 45 21.65 -6.81 6.56
N LEU A 46 22.56 -6.97 7.51
CA LEU A 46 23.62 -6.00 7.80
C LEU A 46 24.67 -5.89 6.66
N ALA A 47 24.60 -6.78 5.66
CA ALA A 47 25.47 -6.83 4.49
C ALA A 47 24.85 -6.13 3.27
N THR A 48 25.68 -5.76 2.31
CA THR A 48 25.26 -5.19 1.02
C THR A 48 24.28 -6.11 0.29
N ILE A 49 23.07 -5.62 0.03
CA ILE A 49 22.07 -6.33 -0.78
C ILE A 49 22.45 -6.21 -2.26
N SER A 50 22.29 -7.31 -3.00
CA SER A 50 22.50 -7.34 -4.45
C SER A 50 21.27 -7.86 -5.17
N PHE A 51 20.92 -7.22 -6.28
CA PHE A 51 19.87 -7.69 -7.20
C PHE A 51 20.24 -8.99 -7.94
N GLU A 52 21.51 -9.38 -7.90
CA GLU A 52 21.97 -10.67 -8.46
C GLU A 52 21.93 -11.81 -7.44
N GLU A 53 21.59 -11.54 -6.18
CA GLU A 53 21.36 -12.60 -5.21
C GLU A 53 20.17 -13.46 -5.65
N THR A 54 20.37 -14.78 -5.75
CA THR A 54 19.39 -15.72 -6.30
C THR A 54 18.00 -15.55 -5.69
N ASP A 55 17.90 -15.45 -4.37
CA ASP A 55 16.63 -15.32 -3.67
C ASP A 55 15.91 -13.99 -3.99
N PHE A 56 16.67 -12.89 -4.03
CA PHE A 56 16.10 -11.57 -4.34
C PHE A 56 15.66 -11.51 -5.80
N LYS A 57 16.51 -12.02 -6.71
CA LYS A 57 16.24 -12.10 -8.14
C LYS A 57 15.00 -12.91 -8.47
N ASN A 58 14.84 -14.07 -7.83
CA ASN A 58 13.66 -14.92 -8.02
C ASN A 58 12.38 -14.23 -7.55
N LYS A 59 12.43 -13.52 -6.40
CA LYS A 59 11.29 -12.72 -5.92
C LYS A 59 10.92 -11.63 -6.93
N VAL A 60 11.91 -10.91 -7.47
CA VAL A 60 11.66 -9.88 -8.49
C VAL A 60 10.96 -10.49 -9.72
N TYR A 61 11.43 -11.63 -10.22
CA TYR A 61 10.82 -12.24 -11.41
C TYR A 61 9.47 -12.93 -11.16
N SER A 62 9.07 -13.09 -9.90
CA SER A 62 7.72 -13.54 -9.55
C SER A 62 6.70 -12.41 -9.42
N LEU A 63 7.10 -11.14 -9.57
CA LEU A 63 6.18 -10.00 -9.58
C LEU A 63 5.23 -10.09 -10.78
N THR A 64 3.93 -9.99 -10.52
CA THR A 64 2.90 -10.33 -11.49
C THR A 64 2.58 -9.17 -12.42
N ILE A 65 2.49 -7.95 -11.91
CA ILE A 65 2.05 -6.78 -12.70
C ILE A 65 3.03 -6.51 -13.84
N VAL A 66 4.33 -6.36 -13.54
CA VAL A 66 5.37 -6.13 -14.56
C VAL A 66 5.42 -7.26 -15.59
N LYS A 67 5.34 -8.51 -15.13
CA LYS A 67 5.40 -9.71 -15.99
C LYS A 67 4.28 -9.75 -17.01
N ASN A 68 3.11 -9.23 -16.67
CA ASN A 68 1.95 -9.20 -17.57
C ASN A 68 2.02 -8.07 -18.61
N LEU A 69 2.92 -7.10 -18.45
CA LEU A 69 3.00 -5.91 -19.28
C LEU A 69 4.23 -5.86 -20.17
N VAL A 70 5.37 -6.36 -19.68
CA VAL A 70 6.65 -6.29 -20.38
C VAL A 70 7.48 -7.54 -20.10
N GLU A 71 8.36 -7.88 -21.04
CA GLU A 71 9.36 -8.90 -20.78
C GLU A 71 10.35 -8.43 -19.70
N PRO A 72 10.64 -9.25 -18.68
CA PRO A 72 11.56 -8.87 -17.62
C PRO A 72 12.96 -8.59 -18.18
N ALA A 73 13.50 -7.42 -17.85
CA ALA A 73 14.88 -7.06 -18.16
C ALA A 73 15.84 -7.62 -17.07
N ASN A 74 16.88 -6.87 -16.73
CA ASN A 74 17.67 -7.19 -15.53
C ASN A 74 16.81 -7.00 -14.26
N PRO A 75 17.16 -7.66 -13.13
CA PRO A 75 16.33 -7.66 -11.93
C PRO A 75 16.14 -6.27 -11.33
N LYS A 76 17.15 -5.40 -11.43
CA LYS A 76 17.05 -4.04 -10.90
C LYS A 76 16.01 -3.22 -11.66
N ASP A 77 16.07 -3.22 -12.99
CA ASP A 77 15.14 -2.45 -13.82
C ASP A 77 13.72 -3.01 -13.71
N THR A 78 13.58 -4.34 -13.67
CA THR A 78 12.28 -5.01 -13.45
C THR A 78 11.65 -4.57 -12.12
N PHE A 79 12.43 -4.56 -11.03
CA PHE A 79 11.94 -4.12 -9.73
C PHE A 79 11.56 -2.63 -9.71
N VAL A 80 12.38 -1.75 -10.29
CA VAL A 80 12.08 -0.31 -10.35
C VAL A 80 10.82 -0.05 -11.17
N PHE A 81 10.66 -0.75 -12.28
CA PHE A 81 9.49 -0.62 -13.15
C PHE A 81 8.22 -1.10 -12.45
N GLU A 82 8.27 -2.23 -11.75
CA GLU A 82 7.18 -2.72 -10.89
C GLU A 82 6.73 -1.66 -9.88
N ILE A 83 7.68 -1.05 -9.15
CA ILE A 83 7.38 -0.01 -8.16
C ILE A 83 6.69 1.19 -8.83
N GLY A 84 7.14 1.57 -10.03
CA GLY A 84 6.50 2.62 -10.83
C GLY A 84 5.06 2.27 -11.22
N LEU A 85 4.82 1.04 -11.66
CA LEU A 85 3.49 0.54 -12.04
C LEU A 85 2.54 0.51 -10.85
N ILE A 86 2.96 -0.03 -9.71
CA ILE A 86 2.14 -0.04 -8.49
C ILE A 86 1.80 1.39 -8.06
N ASN A 87 2.78 2.30 -8.05
CA ASN A 87 2.52 3.70 -7.70
C ASN A 87 1.52 4.35 -8.67
N MET A 88 1.67 4.12 -9.98
CA MET A 88 0.72 4.62 -10.99
C MET A 88 -0.70 4.09 -10.73
N LEU A 89 -0.85 2.78 -10.50
CA LEU A 89 -2.15 2.15 -10.21
C LEU A 89 -2.79 2.73 -8.93
N LEU A 90 -2.00 2.94 -7.88
CA LEU A 90 -2.48 3.53 -6.64
C LEU A 90 -2.91 4.99 -6.83
N VAL A 91 -2.12 5.79 -7.56
CA VAL A 91 -2.45 7.18 -7.89
C VAL A 91 -3.73 7.25 -8.72
N ASP A 92 -3.87 6.40 -9.74
CA ASP A 92 -5.08 6.32 -10.56
C ASP A 92 -6.34 6.03 -9.71
N LYS A 93 -6.24 5.07 -8.77
CA LYS A 93 -7.31 4.78 -7.82
C LYS A 93 -7.65 5.98 -6.94
N ILE A 94 -6.64 6.67 -6.41
CA ILE A 94 -6.82 7.87 -5.58
C ILE A 94 -7.54 8.98 -6.37
N LEU A 95 -7.15 9.21 -7.62
CA LEU A 95 -7.74 10.25 -8.47
C LEU A 95 -9.17 9.93 -8.92
N LYS A 96 -9.49 8.64 -9.12
CA LYS A 96 -10.84 8.19 -9.50
C LYS A 96 -11.80 8.07 -8.33
N ILE A 97 -11.31 8.05 -7.09
CA ILE A 97 -12.17 8.01 -5.91
C ILE A 97 -13.06 9.26 -5.90
N LYS A 98 -14.36 9.04 -6.06
CA LYS A 98 -15.38 10.02 -5.73
C LYS A 98 -15.51 10.01 -4.22
N ARG A 99 -15.02 11.06 -3.56
CA ARG A 99 -15.28 11.24 -2.13
C ARG A 99 -16.78 11.31 -1.93
N ILE A 100 -17.32 10.38 -1.16
CA ILE A 100 -18.69 10.49 -0.66
C ILE A 100 -18.71 11.76 0.19
N LYS A 101 -19.56 12.72 -0.19
CA LYS A 101 -19.82 13.86 0.70
C LYS A 101 -20.51 13.28 1.92
N THR A 102 -19.95 13.54 3.10
CA THR A 102 -20.62 13.23 4.36
C THR A 102 -22.02 13.85 4.32
N PRO A 103 -23.10 13.06 4.47
CA PRO A 103 -24.44 13.58 4.52
C PRO A 103 -24.57 14.68 5.58
N GLU A 104 -25.40 15.71 5.34
CA GLU A 104 -25.60 16.78 6.33
C GLU A 104 -26.13 16.26 7.67
N SER A 105 -26.94 15.19 7.63
CA SER A 105 -27.41 14.48 8.83
C SER A 105 -26.25 13.96 9.68
N ASP A 106 -25.27 13.35 9.03
CA ASP A 106 -24.13 12.74 9.69
C ASP A 106 -23.18 13.84 10.19
N MET A 107 -23.01 14.90 9.41
CA MET A 107 -22.26 16.09 9.82
C MET A 107 -22.85 16.76 11.06
N LYS A 108 -24.19 16.82 11.15
CA LYS A 108 -24.90 17.34 12.33
C LYS A 108 -24.65 16.43 13.53
N PHE A 109 -24.78 15.12 13.36
CA PHE A 109 -24.46 14.13 14.40
C PHE A 109 -23.02 14.29 14.93
N PHE A 110 -22.01 14.40 14.05
CA PHE A 110 -20.62 14.57 14.48
C PHE A 110 -20.31 15.91 15.18
N LYS A 111 -21.09 16.96 14.88
CA LYS A 111 -20.97 18.26 15.54
C LYS A 111 -21.66 18.32 16.89
N GLU A 112 -22.74 17.57 17.07
CA GLU A 112 -23.54 17.55 18.30
C GLU A 112 -23.01 16.52 19.32
N ASP A 113 -22.36 15.46 18.86
CA ASP A 113 -21.74 14.47 19.73
C ASP A 113 -20.41 14.98 20.31
N GLU A 114 -20.35 15.13 21.64
CA GLU A 114 -19.20 15.70 22.36
C GLU A 114 -17.90 14.92 22.12
N HIS A 115 -17.98 13.59 21.96
CA HIS A 115 -16.82 12.73 21.72
C HIS A 115 -16.24 12.97 20.33
N PHE A 116 -17.10 13.01 19.31
CA PHE A 116 -16.66 13.28 17.94
C PHE A 116 -16.24 14.72 17.72
N ARG A 117 -16.88 15.69 18.40
CA ARG A 117 -16.52 17.10 18.32
C ARG A 117 -15.07 17.33 18.77
N LYS A 118 -14.68 16.71 19.88
CA LYS A 118 -13.29 16.71 20.40
C LYS A 118 -12.30 16.11 19.40
N ILE A 119 -12.62 14.95 18.83
CA ILE A 119 -11.71 14.21 17.93
C ILE A 119 -11.46 14.92 16.60
N PHE A 120 -12.50 15.52 16.02
CA PHE A 120 -12.45 16.01 14.64
C PHE A 120 -12.32 17.53 14.50
N TYR A 121 -12.62 18.30 15.55
CA TYR A 121 -12.77 19.76 15.43
C TYR A 121 -12.09 20.58 16.54
N GLU A 122 -11.58 19.98 17.62
CA GLU A 122 -10.95 20.74 18.72
C GLU A 122 -9.41 20.70 18.73
N ASP A 123 -8.77 19.92 17.85
CA ASP A 123 -7.31 19.97 17.63
C ASP A 123 -6.97 20.72 16.32
N ASN A 124 -7.02 22.05 16.36
CA ASN A 124 -6.25 22.99 15.53
C ASN A 124 -5.92 24.24 16.33
#